data_AF-T2F8L0-F1
#
_entry.id   AF-T2F8L0-F1
#
_cell.length_a   1.000
_cell.length_b   1.000
_cell.length_c   1.000
_cell.angle_alpha   90.00
_cell.angle_beta   90.00
_cell.angle_gamma   90.00
#
_symmetry.space_group_name_H-M   'P 1'
#
loop_
_entity.id
_entity.type
_entity.pdbx_description
1 polymer ?
#
loop_
_entity_poly.entity_id
_entity_poly.type
_entity_poly.pdbx_seq_one_letter_code
_entity_poly.pdbx_strand_id
1 'polypeptide(L)'
;VINTDFPFPFGWLSGYLAIVVGAGMTFLVQSSSIFTSAITPLIGIGVISIERAYPLTLGSNIGTTTTAVLASLASSGDKLMQSLQIALCHLFFNISGIIIFYPIPFMRVPIKLAKMLGNLTAKYRWFAVLY
;
A
#
# COMPACT_ATOMS: atom_id res chain seq x y z
N VAL A 1 11.02 16.07 -6.22
CA VAL A 1 10.53 15.23 -5.11
C VAL A 1 9.01 15.26 -5.14
N ILE A 2 8.32 14.14 -5.39
CA ILE A 2 6.85 14.08 -5.41
C ILE A 2 6.37 13.85 -3.97
N ASN A 3 6.67 14.82 -3.12
CA ASN A 3 6.10 14.94 -1.77
C ASN A 3 5.16 16.15 -1.81
N THR A 4 4.01 15.98 -2.47
CA THR A 4 2.94 17.00 -2.44
C THR A 4 2.28 16.95 -1.07
N ASP A 5 2.93 17.59 -0.09
CA ASP A 5 2.33 17.87 1.19
C ASP A 5 1.45 19.11 1.05
N PHE A 6 0.20 18.96 1.46
CA PHE A 6 -0.70 20.10 1.45
C PHE A 6 -0.22 21.13 2.48
N PRO A 7 -0.37 22.44 2.18
CA PRO A 7 -0.06 23.47 3.15
C PRO A 7 -0.90 23.27 4.42
N PHE A 8 -0.34 23.69 5.55
CA PHE A 8 -1.02 23.68 6.83
C PHE A 8 -2.40 24.35 6.69
N PRO A 9 -3.51 23.76 7.19
CA PRO A 9 -3.60 22.66 8.17
C PRO A 9 -3.82 21.24 7.56
N PHE A 10 -3.80 21.07 6.24
CA PHE A 10 -4.24 19.83 5.59
C PHE A 10 -3.14 18.79 5.34
N GLY A 11 -2.00 18.89 6.03
CA GLY A 11 -0.87 17.96 5.86
C GLY A 11 -1.22 16.48 6.11
N TRP A 12 -2.22 16.20 6.94
CA TRP A 12 -2.71 14.84 7.18
C TRP A 12 -3.46 14.25 5.97
N LEU A 13 -4.06 15.08 5.12
CA LEU A 13 -4.83 14.67 3.95
C LEU A 13 -3.92 14.07 2.87
N SER A 14 -2.65 14.50 2.80
CA SER A 14 -1.70 14.00 1.80
C SER A 14 -1.51 12.49 1.88
N GLY A 15 -1.53 11.95 3.11
CA GLY A 15 -1.44 10.52 3.37
C GLY A 15 -2.67 9.73 2.93
N TYR A 16 -3.86 10.23 3.19
CA TYR A 16 -5.11 9.59 2.73
C TYR A 16 -5.25 9.66 1.21
N LEU A 17 -4.84 10.76 0.58
CA LEU A 17 -4.77 10.86 -0.87
C LEU A 17 -3.77 9.88 -1.47
N ALA A 18 -2.63 9.65 -0.81
CA ALA A 18 -1.69 8.62 -1.21
C ALA A 18 -2.29 7.21 -1.13
N ILE A 19 -3.14 6.91 -0.13
CA ILE A 19 -3.90 5.65 -0.05
C ILE A 19 -4.84 5.52 -1.26
N VAL A 20 -5.60 6.57 -1.58
CA VAL A 20 -6.51 6.55 -2.74
C VAL A 20 -5.76 6.37 -4.05
N VAL A 21 -4.63 7.06 -4.23
CA VAL A 21 -3.77 6.92 -5.42
C VAL A 21 -3.23 5.50 -5.52
N GLY A 22 -2.73 4.92 -4.42
CA GLY A 22 -2.25 3.53 -4.40
C GLY A 22 -3.35 2.53 -4.78
N ALA A 23 -4.56 2.71 -4.23
CA ALA A 23 -5.70 1.86 -4.53
C ALA A 23 -6.11 1.96 -6.01
N GLY A 24 -6.20 3.18 -6.55
CA GLY A 24 -6.53 3.43 -7.95
C GLY A 24 -5.49 2.87 -8.92
N MET A 25 -4.20 3.11 -8.65
CA MET A 25 -3.12 2.59 -9.48
C MET A 25 -3.11 1.06 -9.51
N THR A 26 -3.27 0.41 -8.36
CA THR A 26 -3.34 -1.06 -8.30
C THR A 26 -4.63 -1.60 -8.92
N PHE A 27 -5.75 -0.88 -8.82
CA PHE A 27 -6.97 -1.25 -9.53
C PHE A 27 -6.79 -1.21 -11.05
N LEU A 28 -6.13 -0.18 -11.59
CA LEU A 28 -5.87 -0.06 -13.03
C LEU A 28 -4.91 -1.13 -13.53
N VAL A 29 -3.83 -1.36 -12.78
CA VAL A 29 -2.78 -2.31 -13.16
C VAL A 29 -3.13 -3.75 -12.77
N GLN A 30 -4.11 -3.94 -11.89
CA GLN A 30 -4.54 -5.24 -11.33
C GLN A 30 -3.40 -6.05 -10.68
N SER A 31 -2.33 -5.39 -10.24
CA SER A 31 -1.16 -6.03 -9.65
C SER A 31 -0.46 -5.12 -8.65
N SER A 32 -0.52 -5.49 -7.38
CA SER A 32 0.21 -4.80 -6.32
C SER A 32 1.73 -4.99 -6.42
N SER A 33 2.19 -6.10 -7.01
CA SER A 33 3.61 -6.35 -7.26
C SER A 33 4.17 -5.38 -8.29
N ILE A 34 3.47 -5.17 -9.42
CA ILE A 34 3.90 -4.19 -10.44
C ILE A 34 3.93 -2.78 -9.82
N PHE A 35 2.91 -2.42 -9.04
CA PHE A 35 2.89 -1.14 -8.33
C PHE A 35 4.10 -0.97 -7.41
N THR A 36 4.39 -1.98 -6.58
CA THR A 36 5.50 -1.94 -5.62
C THR A 36 6.85 -1.88 -6.34
N SER A 37 7.04 -2.65 -7.40
CA SER A 37 8.25 -2.62 -8.23
C SER A 37 8.45 -1.28 -8.93
N ALA A 38 7.37 -0.59 -9.31
CA ALA A 38 7.46 0.73 -9.94
C ALA A 38 7.85 1.83 -8.94
N ILE A 39 7.34 1.80 -7.70
CA ILE A 39 7.66 2.81 -6.68
C ILE A 39 9.01 2.57 -6.00
N THR A 40 9.50 1.33 -5.93
CA THR A 40 10.77 0.96 -5.28
C THR A 40 11.98 1.74 -5.80
N PRO A 41 12.25 1.83 -7.12
CA PRO A 41 13.36 2.63 -7.62
C PRO A 41 13.17 4.12 -7.35
N LEU A 42 11.93 4.63 -7.38
CA LEU A 42 11.62 6.02 -7.06
C LEU A 42 11.93 6.37 -5.60
N ILE A 43 11.74 5.41 -4.69
CA ILE A 43 12.18 5.53 -3.29
C ILE A 43 13.71 5.51 -3.22
N GLY A 44 14.36 4.61 -3.96
CA GLY A 44 15.83 4.49 -3.99
C GLY A 44 16.55 5.76 -4.47
N ILE A 45 15.96 6.49 -5.42
CA ILE A 45 16.50 7.79 -5.90
C ILE A 45 15.98 8.99 -5.11
N GLY A 46 15.19 8.78 -4.05
CA GLY A 46 14.67 9.84 -3.18
C GLY A 46 13.53 10.69 -3.79
N VAL A 47 12.93 10.26 -4.91
CA VAL A 47 11.78 10.96 -5.50
C VAL A 47 10.52 10.79 -4.65
N ILE A 48 10.34 9.63 -4.04
CA ILE A 48 9.27 9.29 -3.10
C ILE A 48 9.89 8.99 -1.73
N SER A 49 9.39 9.64 -0.66
CA SER A 49 9.85 9.32 0.69
C SER A 49 9.28 8.00 1.20
N ILE A 50 9.96 7.33 2.14
CA ILE A 50 9.44 6.09 2.78
C ILE A 50 8.12 6.37 3.52
N GLU A 51 7.99 7.56 4.09
CA GLU A 51 6.78 8.04 4.75
C GLU A 51 5.58 8.12 3.81
N ARG A 52 5.82 8.41 2.52
CA ARG A 52 4.81 8.44 1.47
C ARG A 52 4.59 7.09 0.81
N ALA A 53 5.64 6.27 0.71
CA ALA A 53 5.55 4.91 0.22
C ALA A 53 4.63 4.05 1.10
N TYR A 54 4.65 4.24 2.42
CA TYR A 54 3.78 3.48 3.33
C TYR A 54 2.28 3.61 3.03
N PRO A 55 1.66 4.81 3.00
CA PRO A 55 0.25 4.96 2.61
C PRO A 55 -0.03 4.53 1.17
N LEU A 56 0.90 4.73 0.23
CA LEU A 56 0.76 4.21 -1.14
C LEU A 56 0.61 2.68 -1.16
N THR A 57 1.43 1.97 -0.39
CA THR A 57 1.37 0.51 -0.26
C THR A 57 0.09 0.04 0.43
N LEU A 58 -0.36 0.74 1.48
CA LEU A 58 -1.65 0.44 2.11
C LEU A 58 -2.82 0.60 1.12
N GLY A 59 -2.78 1.67 0.32
CA GLY A 59 -3.72 1.86 -0.79
C GLY A 59 -3.70 0.72 -1.79
N SER A 60 -2.51 0.32 -2.23
CA SER A 60 -2.32 -0.79 -3.17
C SER A 60 -2.99 -2.09 -2.69
N ASN A 61 -2.92 -2.39 -1.38
CA ASN A 61 -3.60 -3.56 -0.81
C ASN A 61 -5.13 -3.48 -0.93
N ILE A 62 -5.73 -2.30 -0.77
CA ILE A 62 -7.16 -2.11 -1.08
C ILE A 62 -7.39 -2.35 -2.57
N GLY A 63 -6.56 -1.79 -3.45
CA GLY A 63 -6.68 -1.93 -4.90
C GLY A 63 -6.79 -3.40 -5.35
N THR A 64 -5.95 -4.28 -4.80
CA THR A 64 -5.96 -5.74 -5.09
C THR A 64 -7.28 -6.42 -4.74
N THR A 65 -8.01 -5.94 -3.72
CA THR A 65 -9.32 -6.52 -3.37
C THR A 65 -10.36 -6.27 -4.47
N THR A 66 -10.19 -5.21 -5.26
CA THR A 66 -11.07 -4.94 -6.41
C THR A 66 -10.95 -6.02 -7.48
N THR A 67 -9.76 -6.62 -7.66
CA THR A 67 -9.57 -7.80 -8.52
C THR A 67 -10.47 -8.95 -8.09
N ALA A 68 -10.50 -9.23 -6.78
CA ALA A 68 -11.34 -10.30 -6.22
C ALA A 68 -12.83 -9.98 -6.40
N VAL A 69 -13.23 -8.72 -6.25
CA VAL A 69 -14.61 -8.29 -6.51
C VAL A 69 -14.97 -8.49 -7.98
N LEU A 70 -14.15 -8.02 -8.92
CA LEU A 70 -14.39 -8.22 -10.36
C LEU A 70 -14.43 -9.70 -10.74
N ALA A 71 -13.50 -10.50 -10.22
CA ALA A 71 -13.46 -11.95 -10.44
C ALA A 71 -14.71 -12.63 -9.87
N SER A 72 -15.21 -12.19 -8.71
CA SER A 72 -16.44 -12.71 -8.13
C SER A 72 -17.67 -12.42 -9.00
N LEU A 73 -17.75 -11.21 -9.58
CA LEU A 73 -18.84 -10.81 -10.48
C LEU A 73 -18.82 -11.56 -11.82
N ALA A 74 -17.65 -12.05 -12.25
CA ALA A 74 -17.51 -12.90 -13.43
C ALA A 74 -17.75 -14.40 -13.14
N SER A 75 -18.00 -14.78 -11.88
CA SER A 75 -18.25 -16.17 -11.48
C SER A 75 -19.65 -16.65 -11.87
N SER A 76 -19.82 -17.96 -12.01
CA SER A 76 -21.12 -18.58 -12.30
C SER A 76 -22.15 -18.25 -11.21
N GLY A 77 -23.43 -18.12 -11.59
CA GLY A 77 -24.52 -17.71 -10.69
C GLY A 77 -24.60 -18.53 -9.39
N ASP A 78 -24.33 -19.84 -9.47
CA ASP A 78 -24.35 -20.75 -8.31
C ASP A 78 -23.23 -20.47 -7.28
N LYS A 79 -22.14 -19.83 -7.71
CA LYS A 79 -20.96 -19.51 -6.87
C LYS A 79 -20.83 -18.02 -6.58
N LEU A 80 -21.58 -17.17 -7.29
CA LEU A 80 -21.51 -15.71 -7.20
C LEU A 80 -21.58 -15.21 -5.76
N MET A 81 -22.56 -15.69 -4.99
CA MET A 81 -22.76 -15.26 -3.59
C MET A 81 -21.53 -15.58 -2.72
N GLN A 82 -20.97 -16.78 -2.86
CA GLN A 82 -19.82 -17.24 -2.07
C GLN A 82 -18.55 -16.48 -2.47
N SER A 83 -18.30 -16.34 -3.78
CA SER A 83 -17.13 -15.60 -4.30
C SER A 83 -17.18 -14.12 -3.91
N LEU A 84 -18.36 -13.49 -3.97
CA LEU A 84 -18.54 -12.09 -3.62
C LEU A 84 -18.39 -11.87 -2.12
N GLN A 85 -18.93 -12.77 -1.29
CA GLN A 85 -18.75 -12.71 0.16
C GLN A 85 -17.27 -12.76 0.52
N ILE A 86 -16.48 -13.67 -0.08
CA ILE A 86 -15.03 -13.74 0.15
C ILE A 86 -14.36 -12.44 -0.29
N ALA A 87 -14.67 -11.93 -1.48
CA ALA A 87 -14.10 -10.67 -1.98
C ALA A 87 -14.39 -9.48 -1.05
N LEU A 88 -15.61 -9.38 -0.54
CA LEU A 88 -16.01 -8.34 0.42
C LEU A 88 -15.31 -8.52 1.77
N CYS A 89 -15.18 -9.75 2.28
CA CYS A 89 -14.40 -10.02 3.48
C CYS A 89 -12.96 -9.51 3.34
N HIS A 90 -12.31 -9.75 2.19
CA HIS A 90 -10.97 -9.23 1.93
C HIS A 90 -10.94 -7.70 1.87
N LEU A 91 -11.92 -7.07 1.21
CA LEU A 91 -12.04 -5.60 1.14
C LEU A 91 -12.18 -4.99 2.54
N PHE A 92 -13.13 -5.47 3.35
CA PHE A 92 -13.37 -4.96 4.69
C PHE A 92 -12.23 -5.26 5.65
N PHE A 93 -11.56 -6.40 5.52
CA PHE A 93 -10.37 -6.71 6.32
C PHE A 93 -9.25 -5.70 6.03
N ASN A 94 -8.98 -5.37 4.76
CA ASN A 94 -7.96 -4.38 4.40
C ASN A 94 -8.33 -2.97 4.86
N ILE A 95 -9.58 -2.55 4.66
CA ILE A 95 -10.06 -1.23 5.11
C ILE A 95 -10.00 -1.10 6.63
N SER A 96 -10.49 -2.09 7.37
CA SER A 96 -10.45 -2.08 8.84
C SER A 96 -9.02 -2.08 9.37
N GLY A 97 -8.12 -2.87 8.77
CA GLY A 97 -6.69 -2.81 9.09
C GLY A 97 -6.10 -1.42 8.90
N ILE A 98 -6.44 -0.72 7.81
CA ILE A 98 -5.97 0.65 7.60
C ILE A 98 -6.54 1.60 8.64
N ILE A 99 -7.84 1.52 8.95
CA ILE A 99 -8.48 2.37 9.95
C ILE A 99 -7.88 2.16 11.35
N ILE A 100 -7.50 0.93 11.69
CA ILE A 100 -6.91 0.63 13.00
C ILE A 100 -5.44 1.07 13.06
N PHE A 101 -4.63 0.76 12.04
CA PHE A 101 -3.17 0.89 12.11
C PHE A 101 -2.61 2.20 11.54
N TYR A 102 -3.29 2.84 10.57
CA TYR A 102 -2.75 4.03 9.89
C TYR A 102 -2.95 5.36 10.66
N PRO A 103 -4.12 5.64 11.27
CA PRO A 103 -4.35 6.90 11.97
C PRO A 103 -3.44 7.08 13.19
N ILE A 104 -3.11 5.99 13.88
CA ILE A 104 -2.31 6.00 15.12
C ILE A 104 -0.82 6.08 14.74
N PRO A 105 -0.11 7.21 14.98
CA PRO A 105 1.26 7.38 14.49
C PRO A 105 2.26 6.36 15.07
N PHE A 106 2.01 5.86 16.28
CA PHE A 106 2.84 4.84 16.92
C PHE A 106 2.77 3.48 16.21
N MET A 107 1.64 3.14 15.61
CA MET A 107 1.41 1.86 14.93
C MET A 107 2.06 1.80 13.54
N ARG A 108 2.65 2.91 13.07
CA ARG A 108 3.42 3.00 11.81
C ARG A 108 4.83 2.38 11.94
N VAL A 109 4.91 1.25 12.63
CA VAL A 109 6.12 0.43 12.82
C VAL A 109 6.81 0.06 11.50
N PRO A 110 6.10 -0.25 10.40
CA PRO A 110 6.75 -0.59 9.13
C PRO A 110 7.72 0.48 8.60
N ILE A 111 7.43 1.76 8.82
CA ILE A 111 8.31 2.86 8.40
C ILE A 111 9.64 2.78 9.16
N LYS A 112 9.60 2.54 10.47
CA LYS A 112 10.80 2.43 11.31
C LYS A 112 11.62 1.20 10.93
N LEU A 113 10.96 0.06 10.69
CA LEU A 113 11.61 -1.17 10.27
C LEU A 113 12.28 -1.03 8.90
N ALA A 114 11.60 -0.42 7.92
CA ALA A 114 12.16 -0.18 6.60
C ALA A 114 13.43 0.70 6.68
N LYS A 115 13.41 1.76 7.48
CA LYS A 115 14.59 2.61 7.73
C LYS A 115 15.72 1.86 8.43
N MET A 116 15.39 1.06 9.45
CA MET A 116 16.36 0.26 10.19
C MET A 116 17.04 -0.76 9.26
N LEU A 117 16.27 -1.51 8.48
CA LEU A 117 16.78 -2.48 7.52
C LEU A 117 17.63 -1.79 6.44
N GLY A 118 17.18 -0.65 5.91
CA GLY A 118 17.96 0.14 4.96
C GLY A 118 19.31 0.60 5.52
N ASN A 119 19.33 1.09 6.76
CA ASN A 119 20.56 1.51 7.45
C ASN A 119 21.50 0.34 7.74
N LEU A 120 20.97 -0.81 8.16
CA LEU A 120 21.74 -2.03 8.39
C LEU A 120 22.39 -2.53 7.09
N THR A 121 21.62 -2.53 6.00
CA THR A 121 22.10 -2.90 4.66
C THR A 121 23.17 -1.95 4.15
N ALA A 122 23.01 -0.64 4.38
CA ALA A 122 24.00 0.37 4.02
C ALA A 122 25.31 0.20 4.81
N LYS A 123 25.22 -0.18 6.09
CA LYS A 123 26.39 -0.41 6.97
C LYS A 123 27.09 -1.74 6.67
N TYR A 124 26.33 -2.80 6.41
CA TYR A 124 26.82 -4.15 6.19
C TYR A 124 26.39 -4.63 4.80
N ARG A 125 27.22 -4.36 3.78
CA ARG A 125 26.88 -4.71 2.38
C ARG A 125 26.59 -6.20 2.16
N TRP A 126 27.18 -7.08 2.98
CA TRP A 126 26.91 -8.52 2.95
C TRP A 126 25.48 -8.87 3.40
N PHE A 127 24.89 -8.04 4.27
CA PHE A 127 23.51 -8.22 4.75
C PHE A 127 22.51 -8.08 3.60
N ALA A 128 22.83 -7.28 2.56
CA ALA A 128 22.02 -7.13 1.36
C ALA A 128 21.82 -8.43 0.56
N VAL A 129 22.71 -9.41 0.72
CA VAL A 129 22.63 -10.72 0.03
C VAL A 129 21.85 -11.74 0.85
N LEU A 130 21.78 -11.55 2.17
CA LEU A 130 21.21 -12.51 3.12
C LEU A 130 19.75 -12.23 3.49
N TYR A 131 19.31 -10.97 3.38
CA TYR A 131 17.95 -10.54 3.69
C TYR A 131 17.15 -10.30 2.42
#